data_AF-A0A6P1J6M6-F1
#
_entry.id   AF-A0A6P1J6M6-F1
#
_cell.length_a   1.000
_cell.length_b   1.000
_cell.length_c   1.000
_cell.angle_alpha   90.00
_cell.angle_beta   90.00
_cell.angle_gamma   90.00
#
_symmetry.space_group_name_H-M   'P 1'
#
loop_
_entity.id
_entity.type
_entity.pdbx_description
1 polymer ?
#
loop_
_entity_poly.entity_id
_entity_poly.type
_entity_poly.pdbx_seq_one_letter_code
_entity_poly.pdbx_strand_id
1 'polypeptide(L)' 'MTPPTAFVLAALWAVLAAWGAVSGGTPFLIGGLVMAAAFAALGAVLRRRVRR' A
#
# COMPACT_ATOMS: atom_id res chain seq x y z
N MET A 1 4.25 4.60 -15.22
CA MET A 1 4.43 4.76 -13.76
C MET A 1 5.67 3.97 -13.34
N THR A 2 6.65 4.60 -12.72
CA THR A 2 7.92 3.97 -12.34
C THR A 2 7.75 3.13 -11.06
N PRO A 3 8.39 1.95 -10.93
CA PRO A 3 8.31 1.09 -9.73
C PRO A 3 8.47 1.81 -8.37
N PRO A 4 9.29 2.86 -8.20
CA PRO A 4 9.32 3.65 -6.96
C PRO A 4 7.98 4.30 -6.59
N THR A 5 7.19 4.79 -7.57
CA THR A 5 5.90 5.44 -7.26
C THR A 5 4.88 4.50 -6.64
N ALA A 6 4.88 3.22 -7.02
CA ALA A 6 4.00 2.21 -6.39
C ALA A 6 4.38 1.92 -4.93
N PHE A 7 5.68 1.92 -4.61
CA PHE A 7 6.15 1.74 -3.24
C PHE A 7 5.82 2.93 -2.34
N VAL A 8 5.98 4.15 -2.86
CA VAL A 8 5.61 5.37 -2.14
C VAL A 8 4.12 5.39 -1.82
N LEU A 9 3.26 5.00 -2.77
CA LEU A 9 1.82 4.92 -2.52
C LEU A 9 1.47 3.84 -1.47
N ALA A 10 2.12 2.67 -1.54
CA ALA A 10 1.91 1.61 -0.54
C ALA A 10 2.31 2.09 0.88
N ALA A 11 3.43 2.79 1.02
CA ALA A 11 3.86 3.37 2.28
C ALA A 11 2.87 4.43 2.79
N LEU A 12 2.34 5.28 1.90
CA LEU A 12 1.33 6.28 2.25
C LEU A 12 0.06 5.64 2.81
N TRP A 13 -0.41 4.57 2.17
CA TRP A 13 -1.58 3.82 2.63
C TRP A 13 -1.33 3.07 3.94
N ALA A 14 -0.10 2.57 4.17
CA ALA A 14 0.26 1.96 5.44
C ALA A 14 0.23 2.97 6.61
N VAL A 15 0.67 4.21 6.38
CA VAL A 15 0.55 5.30 7.38
C VAL A 15 -0.91 5.62 7.68
N LEU A 16 -1.77 5.65 6.65
CA LEU A 16 -3.21 5.86 6.81
C LEU A 16 -3.87 4.73 7.63
N ALA A 17 -3.46 3.48 7.39
CA ALA A 17 -3.92 2.31 8.15
C ALA A 17 -3.49 2.38 9.63
N ALA A 18 -2.24 2.77 9.88
CA ALA A 18 -1.73 2.97 11.23
C ALA A 18 -2.50 4.09 11.96
N TRP A 19 -2.86 5.17 11.26
CA TRP A 19 -3.72 6.22 11.80
C TRP A 19 -5.15 5.71 12.10
N GLY A 20 -5.69 4.82 11.27
CA GLY A 20 -6.96 4.12 11.53
C GLY A 20 -6.92 3.29 12.81
N ALA A 21 -5.78 2.65 13.11
CA ALA A 21 -5.57 1.90 14.35
C ALA A 21 -5.52 2.81 15.59
N VAL A 22 -4.86 3.96 15.48
CA VAL A 22 -4.76 4.93 16.59
C VAL A 22 -6.09 5.63 16.85
N SER A 23 -6.88 5.91 15.81
CA SER A 23 -8.17 6.63 15.92
C SER A 23 -9.36 5.75 16.29
N GLY A 24 -9.20 4.42 16.38
CA GLY A 24 -10.30 3.48 16.61
C GLY A 24 -11.25 3.33 15.41
N GLY A 25 -10.90 3.92 14.26
CA GLY A 25 -11.69 3.86 13.03
C GLY A 25 -11.44 2.57 12.25
N THR A 26 -12.21 1.53 12.54
CA THR A 26 -12.20 0.24 11.80
C THR A 26 -12.21 0.38 10.27
N PRO A 27 -13.02 1.27 9.64
CA PRO A 27 -13.01 1.42 8.18
C PRO A 27 -11.70 1.99 7.63
N PHE A 28 -11.03 2.89 8.36
CA PHE A 28 -9.73 3.44 7.95
C PHE A 28 -8.60 2.41 8.10
N LEU A 29 -8.70 1.57 9.13
CA LEU A 29 -7.76 0.50 9.42
C LEU A 29 -7.80 -0.57 8.31
N ILE A 30 -9.00 -1.06 7.98
CA ILE A 30 -9.21 -2.08 6.94
C ILE A 30 -8.94 -1.49 5.56
N GLY A 31 -9.49 -0.31 5.25
CA GLY A 31 -9.29 0.34 3.96
C GLY A 31 -7.83 0.66 3.67
N GLY A 32 -7.10 1.15 4.68
CA GLY A 32 -5.66 1.42 4.60
C GLY A 32 -4.84 0.15 4.39
N LEU A 33 -5.11 -0.93 5.14
CA LEU A 33 -4.41 -2.21 5.00
C LEU A 33 -4.64 -2.84 3.62
N VAL A 34 -5.89 -2.84 3.14
CA VAL A 34 -6.25 -3.41 1.83
C VAL A 34 -5.55 -2.63 0.71
N MET A 35 -5.55 -1.29 0.76
CA MET A 35 -4.84 -0.49 -0.24
C MET A 35 -3.33 -0.65 -0.16
N ALA A 36 -2.74 -0.68 1.05
CA ALA A 36 -1.31 -0.91 1.21
C ALA A 36 -0.88 -2.27 0.61
N ALA A 37 -1.65 -3.33 0.87
CA ALA A 37 -1.41 -4.66 0.32
C ALA A 37 -1.56 -4.69 -1.21
N ALA A 38 -2.58 -4.04 -1.76
CA ALA A 38 -2.81 -3.98 -3.20
C ALA A 38 -1.65 -3.26 -3.94
N PHE A 39 -1.18 -2.13 -3.43
CA PHE A 39 -0.07 -1.39 -4.03
C PHE A 39 1.27 -2.11 -3.87
N ALA A 40 1.51 -2.78 -2.73
CA ALA A 40 2.68 -3.62 -2.53
C ALA A 40 2.71 -4.80 -3.51
N ALA A 41 1.58 -5.48 -3.72
CA ALA A 41 1.43 -6.55 -4.70
C ALA A 41 1.66 -6.05 -6.13
N LEU A 42 1.10 -4.89 -6.49
CA LEU A 42 1.30 -4.27 -7.81
C LEU A 42 2.77 -3.95 -8.07
N GLY A 43 3.47 -3.36 -7.09
CA GLY A 43 4.90 -3.08 -7.16
C GLY A 43 5.75 -4.34 -7.30
N ALA A 44 5.42 -5.40 -6.57
CA ALA A 44 6.10 -6.70 -6.68
C ALA A 44 5.89 -7.36 -8.05
N VAL A 45 4.67 -7.30 -8.60
CA VAL A 45 4.35 -7.83 -9.95
C VAL A 45 5.07 -7.03 -11.03
N LEU A 46 5.09 -5.70 -10.94
CA LEU A 46 5.82 -4.84 -11.88
C LEU A 46 7.32 -5.17 -11.85
N ARG A 47 7.90 -5.31 -10.64
CA ARG A 47 9.31 -5.67 -10.46
C ARG A 47 9.62 -7.05 -11.04
N ARG A 48 8.70 -8.03 -10.90
CA ARG A 48 8.83 -9.36 -11.51
C ARG A 48 8.75 -9.31 -13.04
N ARG A 49 7.88 -8.47 -13.62
CA ARG A 49 7.75 -8.33 -15.08
C ARG A 49 8.93 -7.63 -15.72
N VAL A 50 9.53 -6.63 -15.07
CA VAL A 50 10.72 -5.92 -15.60
C VAL A 50 11.99 -6.76 -15.50
N ARG A 51 12.03 -7.73 -14.58
CA ARG A 51 13.16 -8.68 -14.43
C ARG A 51 13.08 -9.90 -15.34
N ARG A 52 11.98 -10.13 -16.05
CA ARG A 52 11.83 -11.17 -17.07
C ARG A 52 12.03 -10.55 -18.44
#